data_AF-A0A382W732-F1
#
_entry.id   AF-A0A382W732-F1
#
_cell.length_a   1.000
_cell.length_b   1.000
_cell.length_c   1.000
_cell.angle_alpha   90.00
_cell.angle_beta   90.00
_cell.angle_gamma   90.00
#
_symmetry.space_group_name_H-M   'P 1'
#
loop_
_entity.id
_entity.type
_entity.pdbx_description
1 polymer ?
#
loop_
_entity_poly.entity_id
_entity_poly.type
_entity_poly.pdbx_seq_one_letter_code
_entity_poly.pdbx_strand_id
1 'polypeptide(L)'
;MKEKYIKINNLSISKKLLNFVNKELLSGTKIKKENFWNGFNKFVHELSPKNKELLEKREKLQKKIDAWHKDKKGKKINIKKYIKFLKKIGYLKKTGTNFKIKTKNVDTEIAKICGSQLVVPISNSRYALNAANARWVSLYDSLYGTDVI
;
A
#
# COMPACT_ATOMS: atom_id res chain seq x y z
N MET A 1 24.56 18.13 -1.46
CA MET A 1 24.90 17.97 -0.02
C MET A 1 24.86 16.49 0.34
N LYS A 2 25.90 15.95 0.98
CA LYS A 2 25.86 14.58 1.52
C LYS A 2 24.76 14.48 2.58
N GLU A 3 23.93 13.45 2.49
CA GLU A 3 22.87 13.22 3.46
C GLU A 3 23.47 12.83 4.82
N LYS A 4 23.12 13.57 5.88
CA LYS A 4 23.64 13.34 7.23
C LYS A 4 22.71 12.36 7.94
N TYR A 5 23.24 11.24 8.42
CA TYR A 5 22.50 10.28 9.23
C TYR A 5 22.80 10.45 10.72
N ILE A 6 21.80 10.18 11.55
CA ILE A 6 21.88 10.22 13.02
C ILE A 6 21.46 8.84 13.53
N LYS A 7 22.24 8.30 14.46
CA LYS A 7 21.91 7.05 15.13
C LYS A 7 20.89 7.29 16.23
N ILE A 8 19.81 6.52 16.22
CA ILE A 8 18.86 6.43 17.33
C ILE A 8 18.63 4.95 17.58
N ASN A 9 19.01 4.48 18.78
CA ASN A 9 19.04 3.05 19.10
C ASN A 9 19.83 2.29 18.02
N ASN A 10 19.21 1.30 17.38
CA ASN A 10 19.82 0.50 16.31
C ASN A 10 19.45 1.01 14.91
N LEU A 11 18.86 2.20 14.79
CA LEU A 11 18.48 2.82 13.52
C LEU A 11 19.51 3.85 13.09
N SER A 12 19.71 3.97 11.78
CA SER A 12 20.41 5.09 11.15
C SER A 12 19.41 5.90 10.33
N ILE A 13 19.07 7.11 10.80
CA ILE A 13 17.97 7.91 10.26
C ILE A 13 18.52 9.19 9.63
N SER A 14 18.03 9.55 8.45
CA SER A 14 18.35 10.84 7.82
C SER A 14 17.99 12.00 8.74
N LYS A 15 18.92 12.94 8.93
CA LYS A 15 18.72 14.12 9.79
C LYS A 15 17.50 14.93 9.37
N LYS A 16 17.19 15.00 8.07
CA LYS A 16 16.00 15.68 7.55
C LYS A 16 14.72 15.02 8.07
N LEU A 17 14.62 13.70 7.93
CA LEU A 17 13.48 12.92 8.41
C LEU A 17 13.34 13.00 9.93
N LEU A 18 14.45 12.86 10.66
CA LEU A 18 14.45 12.96 12.11
C LEU A 18 13.91 14.31 12.59
N ASN A 19 14.37 15.41 11.96
CA ASN A 19 13.92 16.75 12.29
C ASN A 19 12.44 16.94 11.99
N PHE A 20 11.98 16.53 10.81
CA PHE A 20 10.57 16.59 10.42
C PHE A 20 9.70 15.85 11.45
N VAL A 21 10.04 14.61 11.78
CA VAL A 21 9.25 13.82 12.74
C VAL A 21 9.19 14.50 14.11
N ASN A 22 10.34 14.96 14.62
CA ASN A 22 10.44 15.50 15.97
C ASN A 22 9.91 16.92 16.14
N LYS A 23 9.91 17.74 15.07
CA LYS A 23 9.52 19.15 15.15
C LYS A 23 8.15 19.44 14.55
N GLU A 24 7.73 18.64 13.57
CA GLU A 24 6.50 18.88 12.82
C GLU A 24 5.49 17.77 13.09
N LEU A 25 5.81 16.52 12.72
CA LEU A 25 4.84 15.40 12.76
C LEU A 25 4.30 15.11 14.16
N LEU A 26 5.18 15.05 15.16
CA LEU A 26 4.78 14.72 16.54
C LEU A 26 4.23 15.92 17.29
N SER A 27 4.39 17.14 16.77
CA SER A 27 3.87 18.34 17.41
C SER A 27 2.33 18.28 17.46
N GLY A 28 1.73 18.57 18.61
CA GLY A 28 0.29 18.43 18.83
C GLY A 28 -0.21 16.99 19.01
N THR A 29 0.63 15.99 18.75
CA THR A 29 0.33 14.59 19.13
C THR A 29 0.65 14.40 20.61
N LYS A 30 -0.17 13.64 21.35
CA LYS A 30 0.13 13.30 22.76
C LYS A 30 1.25 12.24 22.90
N ILE A 31 2.06 12.05 21.87
CA ILE A 31 3.06 10.99 21.76
C ILE A 31 4.45 11.57 22.05
N LYS A 32 5.15 10.97 23.02
CA LYS A 32 6.55 11.33 23.33
C LYS A 32 7.49 10.81 22.25
N LYS A 33 8.52 11.59 21.92
CA LYS A 33 9.53 11.26 20.88
C LYS A 33 10.22 9.94 21.19
N GLU A 34 10.58 9.72 22.44
CA GLU A 34 11.27 8.53 22.92
C GLU A 34 10.39 7.30 22.71
N ASN A 35 9.11 7.39 23.04
CA ASN A 35 8.14 6.30 22.85
C ASN A 35 7.97 5.97 21.36
N PHE A 36 7.86 6.99 20.51
CA PHE A 36 7.77 6.80 19.07
C PHE A 36 9.00 6.08 18.51
N TRP A 37 10.20 6.58 18.79
CA TRP A 37 11.44 6.01 18.22
C TRP A 37 11.79 4.64 18.80
N ASN A 38 11.49 4.39 20.08
CA ASN A 38 11.65 3.06 20.68
C ASN A 38 10.70 2.05 20.04
N GLY A 39 9.43 2.41 19.85
CA GLY A 39 8.44 1.59 19.16
C GLY A 39 8.81 1.33 17.71
N PHE A 40 9.19 2.38 16.98
CA PHE A 40 9.63 2.26 15.59
C PHE A 40 10.86 1.36 15.44
N ASN A 41 11.88 1.54 16.29
CA ASN A 41 13.06 0.67 16.33
C ASN A 41 12.66 -0.79 16.55
N LYS A 42 11.82 -1.08 17.54
CA LYS A 42 11.35 -2.44 17.82
C LYS A 42 10.66 -3.06 16.60
N PHE A 43 9.65 -2.38 16.05
CA PHE A 43 8.82 -2.95 14.99
C PHE A 43 9.53 -3.05 13.65
N VAL A 44 10.45 -2.13 13.33
CA VAL A 44 11.29 -2.26 12.12
C VAL A 44 12.11 -3.55 12.19
N HIS A 45 12.76 -3.83 13.32
CA HIS A 45 13.59 -5.04 13.44
C HIS A 45 12.75 -6.33 13.49
N GLU A 46 11.56 -6.28 14.08
CA GLU A 46 10.66 -7.44 14.14
C GLU A 46 9.98 -7.76 12.80
N LEU A 47 9.53 -6.73 12.06
CA LEU A 47 8.69 -6.90 10.89
C LEU A 47 9.46 -6.88 9.57
N SER A 48 10.65 -6.27 9.50
CA SER A 48 11.43 -6.23 8.25
C SER A 48 11.81 -7.62 7.73
N PRO A 49 12.25 -8.60 8.56
CA PRO A 49 12.52 -9.95 8.09
C PRO A 49 11.28 -10.62 7.49
N LYS A 50 10.13 -10.49 8.16
CA LYS A 50 8.84 -11.01 7.67
C LYS A 50 8.44 -10.35 6.35
N ASN A 51 8.62 -9.03 6.22
CA ASN A 51 8.34 -8.31 4.98
C ASN A 51 9.23 -8.79 3.82
N LYS A 52 10.53 -8.99 4.08
CA LYS A 52 11.46 -9.54 3.09
C LYS A 52 11.04 -10.94 2.63
N GLU A 53 10.67 -11.82 3.55
CA GLU A 53 10.18 -13.16 3.23
C GLU A 53 8.93 -13.12 2.33
N LEU A 54 8.00 -12.18 2.59
CA LEU A 54 6.82 -11.99 1.75
C LEU A 54 7.17 -11.57 0.32
N LEU A 55 8.17 -10.69 0.16
CA LEU A 55 8.66 -10.28 -1.17
C LEU A 55 9.33 -11.46 -1.90
N GLU A 56 10.20 -12.21 -1.23
CA GLU A 56 10.83 -13.40 -1.80
C GLU A 56 9.78 -14.44 -2.21
N LYS A 57 8.72 -14.61 -1.43
CA LYS A 57 7.61 -15.51 -1.76
C LYS A 57 6.91 -15.08 -3.05
N ARG A 58 6.67 -13.77 -3.24
CA ARG A 58 6.08 -13.23 -4.49
C ARG A 58 7.00 -13.53 -5.68
N GLU A 59 8.29 -13.28 -5.54
CA GLU A 59 9.28 -13.53 -6.59
C GLU A 59 9.38 -15.02 -6.95
N LYS A 60 9.43 -15.90 -5.93
CA LYS A 60 9.43 -17.37 -6.12
C LYS A 60 8.18 -17.86 -6.86
N LEU A 61 7.01 -17.30 -6.54
CA LEU A 61 5.76 -17.64 -7.23
C LEU A 61 5.78 -17.17 -8.68
N GLN A 62 6.20 -15.92 -8.93
CA GLN A 62 6.27 -15.36 -10.28
C GLN A 62 7.24 -16.15 -11.16
N LYS A 63 8.46 -16.44 -10.69
CA LYS A 63 9.45 -17.24 -11.43
C LYS A 63 8.91 -18.61 -11.85
N LYS A 64 8.14 -19.28 -10.97
CA LYS A 64 7.50 -20.56 -11.29
C LYS A 64 6.44 -20.41 -12.38
N ILE A 65 5.62 -19.35 -12.31
CA ILE A 65 4.60 -19.06 -13.32
C ILE A 65 5.27 -18.75 -14.67
N ASP A 66 6.31 -17.92 -14.68
CA ASP A 66 7.07 -17.59 -15.89
C ASP A 66 7.69 -18.84 -16.52
N ALA A 67 8.33 -19.69 -15.70
CA ALA A 67 8.92 -20.95 -16.16
C ALA A 67 7.86 -21.89 -16.75
N TRP A 68 6.67 -21.97 -16.14
CA TRP A 68 5.58 -22.80 -16.65
C TRP A 68 5.11 -22.38 -18.05
N HIS A 69 5.03 -21.07 -18.31
CA HIS A 69 4.65 -20.53 -19.62
C HIS A 69 5.77 -20.67 -20.64
N LYS A 70 7.04 -20.48 -20.25
CA LYS A 70 8.20 -20.69 -21.13
C LYS A 70 8.28 -22.14 -21.64
N ASP A 71 8.10 -23.12 -20.76
CA ASP A 71 8.08 -24.56 -21.09
C ASP A 71 6.91 -24.94 -22.05
N LYS A 72 5.84 -24.15 -22.06
CA LYS A 72 4.66 -24.36 -22.91
C LYS A 72 4.50 -23.34 -24.02
N LYS A 73 5.58 -22.65 -24.39
CA LYS A 73 5.55 -21.65 -25.46
C LYS A 73 4.93 -22.22 -26.74
N GLY A 74 4.01 -21.47 -27.34
CA GLY A 74 3.31 -21.86 -28.58
C GLY A 74 2.21 -22.91 -28.41
N LYS A 75 2.01 -23.48 -27.21
CA LYS A 75 0.93 -24.44 -26.95
C LYS A 75 -0.29 -23.73 -26.35
N LYS A 76 -1.50 -24.16 -26.75
CA LYS A 76 -2.74 -23.69 -26.12
C LYS A 76 -2.76 -24.07 -24.64
N ILE A 77 -3.10 -23.11 -23.77
CA ILE A 77 -3.15 -23.33 -22.32
C ILE A 77 -4.30 -24.27 -21.98
N ASN A 78 -3.99 -25.40 -21.36
CA ASN A 78 -5.01 -26.26 -20.74
C ASN A 78 -5.32 -25.73 -19.32
N ILE A 79 -6.49 -25.14 -19.15
CA ILE A 79 -6.92 -24.47 -17.91
C ILE A 79 -6.92 -25.44 -16.71
N LYS A 80 -7.40 -26.68 -16.87
CA LYS A 80 -7.44 -27.68 -15.79
C LYS A 80 -6.01 -27.98 -15.29
N LYS A 81 -5.05 -28.14 -16.20
CA LYS A 81 -3.63 -28.35 -15.86
C LYS A 81 -3.01 -27.11 -15.19
N TYR A 82 -3.35 -25.91 -15.66
CA TYR A 82 -2.84 -24.67 -15.09
C TYR A 82 -3.34 -24.42 -13.66
N ILE A 83 -4.64 -24.62 -13.40
CA ILE A 83 -5.21 -24.53 -12.04
C ILE A 83 -4.54 -25.55 -11.10
N LYS A 84 -4.33 -26.80 -11.54
CA LYS A 84 -3.62 -27.82 -10.75
C LYS A 84 -2.19 -27.38 -10.42
N PHE A 85 -1.50 -26.75 -11.37
CA PHE A 85 -0.17 -26.17 -11.15
C PHE A 85 -0.21 -25.02 -10.13
N LEU A 86 -1.11 -24.05 -10.27
CA LEU A 86 -1.23 -22.92 -9.35
C LEU A 86 -1.56 -23.36 -7.92
N LYS A 87 -2.39 -24.39 -7.75
CA LYS A 87 -2.64 -25.04 -6.45
C LYS A 87 -1.37 -25.72 -5.92
N LYS A 88 -0.65 -26.47 -6.77
CA LYS A 88 0.60 -27.18 -6.39
C LYS A 88 1.69 -26.23 -5.89
N ILE A 89 1.86 -25.06 -6.52
CA ILE A 89 2.84 -24.06 -6.07
C ILE A 89 2.36 -23.22 -4.87
N GLY A 90 1.12 -23.45 -4.41
CA GLY A 90 0.51 -22.74 -3.28
C GLY A 90 0.04 -21.33 -3.61
N TYR A 91 -0.10 -20.98 -4.90
CA TYR A 91 -0.64 -19.70 -5.36
C TYR A 91 -2.16 -19.66 -5.14
N LEU A 92 -2.88 -20.67 -5.64
CA LEU A 92 -4.30 -20.84 -5.35
C LEU A 92 -4.48 -21.61 -4.04
N LYS A 93 -5.08 -20.96 -3.05
CA LYS A 93 -5.44 -21.56 -1.76
C LYS A 93 -6.89 -22.05 -1.77
N LYS A 94 -7.21 -22.95 -0.82
CA LYS A 94 -8.60 -23.34 -0.57
C LYS A 94 -9.32 -22.15 0.06
N THR A 95 -10.56 -21.93 -0.34
CA THR A 95 -11.43 -20.92 0.29
C THR A 95 -11.65 -21.27 1.76
N GLY A 96 -11.64 -20.25 2.62
CA GLY A 96 -12.00 -20.41 4.03
C GLY A 96 -13.50 -20.61 4.22
N THR A 97 -13.92 -20.84 5.46
CA THR A 97 -15.32 -20.88 5.85
C THR A 97 -15.97 -19.50 5.71
N ASN A 98 -17.29 -19.47 5.54
CA ASN A 98 -18.05 -18.22 5.55
C ASN A 98 -17.87 -17.48 6.88
N PHE A 99 -17.70 -16.17 6.83
CA PHE A 99 -17.61 -15.31 8.00
C PHE A 99 -18.19 -13.94 7.70
N LYS A 100 -18.53 -13.18 8.75
CA LYS A 100 -18.90 -11.76 8.65
C LYS A 100 -17.75 -10.89 9.13
N ILE A 101 -17.48 -9.80 8.42
CA ILE A 101 -16.48 -8.80 8.83
C ILE A 101 -16.91 -8.15 10.16
N LYS A 102 -15.93 -7.79 11.01
CA LYS A 102 -16.18 -7.27 12.37
C LYS A 102 -15.83 -5.79 12.53
N THR A 103 -15.42 -5.12 11.45
CA THR A 103 -14.96 -3.73 11.47
C THR A 103 -16.07 -2.80 11.96
N LYS A 104 -15.73 -1.90 12.88
CA LYS A 104 -16.63 -0.89 13.46
C LYS A 104 -16.01 0.50 13.28
N ASN A 105 -16.79 1.56 13.55
CA ASN A 105 -16.36 2.96 13.51
C ASN A 105 -15.78 3.35 12.14
N VAL A 106 -16.49 2.99 11.07
CA VAL A 106 -16.15 3.34 9.69
C VAL A 106 -16.99 4.55 9.27
N ASP A 107 -16.37 5.56 8.69
CA ASP A 107 -17.04 6.76 8.17
C ASP A 107 -18.11 6.41 7.13
N THR A 108 -19.13 7.26 7.02
CA THR A 108 -20.30 7.03 6.17
C THR A 108 -19.94 6.97 4.69
N GLU A 109 -18.97 7.77 4.25
CA GLU A 109 -18.42 7.79 2.89
C GLU A 109 -17.90 6.42 2.44
N ILE A 110 -17.39 5.60 3.36
CA ILE A 110 -16.86 4.27 3.06
C ILE A 110 -17.91 3.20 3.29
N ALA A 111 -18.69 3.31 4.37
CA ALA A 111 -19.56 2.23 4.82
C ALA A 111 -20.92 2.18 4.11
N LYS A 112 -21.44 3.33 3.64
CA LYS A 112 -22.85 3.47 3.23
C LYS A 112 -23.06 4.18 1.90
N ILE A 113 -22.13 5.04 1.47
CA ILE A 113 -22.29 5.84 0.26
C ILE A 113 -21.62 5.15 -0.92
N CYS A 114 -22.36 4.92 -2.00
CA CYS A 114 -21.79 4.52 -3.28
C CYS A 114 -21.35 5.79 -4.03
N GLY A 115 -20.06 5.89 -4.36
CA GLY A 115 -19.52 7.09 -5.02
C GLY A 115 -18.18 6.85 -5.68
N SER A 116 -17.69 7.87 -6.37
CA SER A 116 -16.36 7.88 -6.97
C SER A 116 -15.26 7.95 -5.90
N GLN A 117 -14.11 7.33 -6.20
CA GLN A 117 -12.91 7.43 -5.38
C GLN A 117 -11.76 7.98 -6.23
N LEU A 118 -11.29 9.18 -5.89
CA LEU A 118 -10.21 9.84 -6.59
C LEU A 118 -8.84 9.41 -6.04
N VAL A 119 -7.87 9.21 -6.93
CA VAL A 119 -6.48 8.88 -6.59
C VAL A 119 -5.55 9.96 -7.14
N VAL A 120 -4.75 10.57 -6.27
CA VAL A 120 -3.79 11.63 -6.63
C VAL A 120 -2.43 11.45 -5.92
N PRO A 121 -1.33 11.95 -6.50
CA PRO A 121 -0.02 11.89 -5.86
C PRO A 121 0.09 12.94 -4.74
N ILE A 122 0.23 12.50 -3.49
CA ILE A 122 0.34 13.38 -2.32
C ILE A 122 1.57 14.30 -2.35
N SER A 123 2.60 13.94 -3.13
CA SER A 123 3.80 14.76 -3.33
C SER A 123 3.54 16.05 -4.14
N ASN A 124 2.38 16.16 -4.80
CA ASN A 124 1.94 17.39 -5.46
C ASN A 124 0.85 18.05 -4.61
N SER A 125 1.20 19.14 -3.93
CA SER A 125 0.29 19.86 -3.03
C SER A 125 -0.93 20.43 -3.75
N ARG A 126 -0.80 20.89 -5.01
CA ARG A 126 -1.92 21.39 -5.82
C ARG A 126 -2.91 20.28 -6.11
N TYR A 127 -2.44 19.09 -6.48
CA TYR A 127 -3.32 17.96 -6.73
C TYR A 127 -3.97 17.44 -5.46
N ALA A 128 -3.26 17.41 -4.34
CA ALA A 128 -3.83 17.04 -3.04
C ALA A 128 -4.97 18.01 -2.62
N LEU A 129 -4.76 19.32 -2.77
CA LEU A 129 -5.78 20.32 -2.44
C LEU A 129 -6.99 20.24 -3.38
N ASN A 130 -6.75 20.11 -4.68
CA ASN A 130 -7.83 19.93 -5.65
C ASN A 130 -8.64 18.67 -5.35
N ALA A 131 -7.98 17.56 -5.00
CA ALA A 131 -8.65 16.31 -4.67
C ALA A 131 -9.47 16.40 -3.38
N ALA A 132 -8.98 17.10 -2.36
CA ALA A 132 -9.74 17.34 -1.14
C ALA A 132 -11.03 18.14 -1.42
N ASN A 133 -10.94 19.15 -2.29
CA ASN A 133 -12.08 19.99 -2.68
C ASN A 133 -13.02 19.31 -3.69
N ALA A 134 -12.56 18.28 -4.39
CA ALA A 134 -13.34 17.55 -5.39
C ALA A 134 -14.53 16.77 -4.81
N ARG A 135 -14.79 16.85 -3.50
CA ARG A 135 -16.04 16.39 -2.89
C ARG A 135 -17.26 17.09 -3.51
N TRP A 136 -17.11 18.34 -3.91
CA TRP A 136 -18.13 19.13 -4.59
C TRP A 136 -17.51 19.85 -5.78
N VAL A 137 -18.05 19.63 -6.98
CA VAL A 137 -17.54 20.20 -8.23
C VAL A 137 -18.71 20.69 -9.06
N SER A 138 -18.51 21.78 -9.82
CA SER A 138 -19.47 22.29 -10.79
C SER A 138 -19.74 21.24 -11.87
N LEU A 139 -21.00 20.86 -12.02
CA LEU A 139 -21.42 19.99 -13.13
C LEU A 139 -21.27 20.72 -14.48
N TYR A 140 -21.52 22.03 -14.53
CA TYR A 140 -21.39 22.83 -15.74
C TYR A 140 -19.94 22.84 -16.24
N ASP A 141 -18.98 23.08 -15.35
CA ASP A 141 -17.55 23.08 -15.70
C ASP A 141 -17.11 21.69 -16.16
N SER A 142 -17.65 20.65 -15.53
CA SER A 142 -17.35 19.26 -15.88
C SER A 142 -17.89 18.86 -17.26
N LEU A 143 -19.07 19.37 -17.64
CA LEU A 143 -19.66 19.11 -18.95
C LEU A 143 -19.03 19.97 -20.04
N TYR A 144 -18.91 21.28 -19.81
CA TYR A 144 -18.40 22.24 -20.79
C TYR A 144 -16.89 22.12 -21.02
N GLY A 145 -16.13 21.71 -20.00
CA GLY A 145 -14.68 21.56 -20.04
C GLY A 145 -14.19 20.20 -20.55
N THR A 146 -15.08 19.34 -21.05
CA THR A 146 -14.75 17.99 -21.53
C THR A 146 -15.42 17.72 -22.87
N ASP A 147 -15.15 16.56 -23.46
CA ASP A 147 -15.73 16.10 -24.73
C ASP A 147 -17.09 15.39 -24.56
N VAL A 148 -17.77 15.61 -23.42
CA VAL A 148 -19.08 15.00 -23.13
C VAL A 148 -20.21 15.69 -23.90
N ILE A 149 -20.13 17.01 -24.11
CA ILE A 149 -21.09 17.83 -24.88
C ILE A 149 -20.38 18.57 -26.00
#